data_AF-A0A7V8Z0X2-F1
#
_entry.id   AF-A0A7V8Z0X2-F1
#
_cell.length_a   1.000
_cell.length_b   1.000
_cell.length_c   1.000
_cell.angle_alpha   90.00
_cell.angle_beta   90.00
_cell.angle_gamma   90.00
#
_symmetry.space_group_name_H-M   'P 1'
#
loop_
_entity.id
_entity.type
_entity.pdbx_description
1 polymer ?
#
loop_
_entity_poly.entity_id
_entity_poly.type
_entity_poly.pdbx_seq_one_letter_code
_entity_poly.pdbx_strand_id
1 'polypeptide(L)'
;MTRTEDIHHSITEADDLEELREKEIPLAEVLRSLAGHPLQIITRWNWKSALLGAILRASFYFTVYQASRESLIVTMTAVLVELSFRFFTSGVSGALVQSFRRATPAWLAILIVSVSLPLFSHTVEFITHYSQERFFSNVFPASENNARTYAFTISVLFSALSAMFNLFAMRHGVLLVGAGKETKSLGSDLKKIPLLVFEFVTYLPILILRFIGEGKLLYALGVFVSFGLAVGSILGGFRGKWSWAWTTALGAWVLLLAWTLIVAAGMRIIQLRAKS
;
A
#
# COMPACT_ATOMS: atom_id res chain seq x y z
N MET A 1 -29.77 11.54 -44.62
CA MET A 1 -29.13 12.81 -44.22
C MET A 1 -29.55 13.10 -42.78
N THR A 2 -29.27 12.28 -41.75
CA THR A 2 -27.99 11.78 -41.17
C THR A 2 -27.10 12.93 -40.71
N ARG A 3 -27.36 13.57 -39.56
CA ARG A 3 -26.96 13.19 -38.18
C ARG A 3 -25.46 12.84 -37.98
N THR A 4 -24.63 13.05 -38.99
CA THR A 4 -23.21 12.63 -38.97
C THR A 4 -22.23 13.80 -39.04
N GLU A 5 -22.69 15.04 -39.26
CA GLU A 5 -21.80 16.18 -39.54
C GLU A 5 -21.56 17.11 -38.34
N ASP A 6 -22.34 17.01 -37.25
CA ASP A 6 -22.10 17.75 -35.99
C ASP A 6 -21.12 17.05 -35.03
N ILE A 7 -20.50 15.94 -35.42
CA ILE A 7 -19.56 15.17 -34.58
C ILE A 7 -18.10 15.64 -34.77
N HIS A 8 -17.83 16.52 -35.74
CA HIS A 8 -16.45 16.83 -36.16
C HIS A 8 -15.88 18.18 -35.73
N HIS A 9 -16.56 18.94 -34.86
CA HIS A 9 -16.02 20.21 -34.34
C HIS A 9 -16.19 20.36 -32.82
N SER A 10 -15.49 19.52 -32.05
CA SER A 10 -15.08 19.81 -30.66
C SER A 10 -13.94 18.86 -30.24
N ILE A 11 -12.89 18.77 -31.07
CA ILE A 11 -11.76 17.83 -30.89
C ILE A 11 -10.53 18.54 -30.29
N THR A 12 -10.60 19.81 -29.88
CA THR A 12 -9.34 20.56 -29.68
C THR A 12 -9.17 21.40 -28.42
N GLU A 13 -10.16 21.59 -27.53
CA GLU A 13 -9.94 22.49 -26.36
C GLU A 13 -10.56 22.04 -25.02
N ALA A 14 -11.00 20.78 -24.87
CA ALA A 14 -11.49 20.21 -23.61
C ALA A 14 -10.69 18.97 -23.17
N ASP A 15 -9.37 19.13 -23.26
CA ASP A 15 -8.33 18.44 -22.50
C ASP A 15 -8.40 18.78 -20.98
N ASP A 16 -9.58 19.18 -20.48
CA ASP A 16 -9.76 19.70 -19.13
C ASP A 16 -11.15 19.26 -18.60
N LEU A 17 -11.16 18.20 -17.76
CA LEU A 17 -12.24 17.78 -16.83
C LEU A 17 -13.30 16.74 -17.28
N GLU A 18 -13.48 16.36 -18.54
CA GLU A 18 -14.61 15.46 -18.93
C GLU A 18 -14.35 13.94 -18.90
N GLU A 19 -13.10 13.49 -18.70
CA GLU A 19 -12.80 12.11 -18.25
C GLU A 19 -12.66 12.01 -16.71
N LEU A 20 -13.24 12.97 -15.96
CA LEU A 20 -13.50 12.78 -14.53
C LEU A 20 -14.46 11.58 -14.37
N ARG A 21 -14.12 10.59 -13.52
CA ARG A 21 -15.11 9.88 -12.68
C ARG A 21 -16.02 8.83 -13.38
N GLU A 22 -15.51 7.96 -14.27
CA GLU A 22 -16.33 6.85 -14.81
C GLU A 22 -16.60 5.73 -13.76
N LYS A 23 -17.68 6.00 -13.01
CA LYS A 23 -18.30 5.32 -11.86
C LYS A 23 -17.35 5.04 -10.69
N GLU A 24 -17.22 6.06 -9.85
CA GLU A 24 -17.07 5.85 -8.40
C GLU A 24 -18.13 4.84 -7.94
N ILE A 25 -17.67 3.74 -7.35
CA ILE A 25 -18.56 2.66 -6.91
C ILE A 25 -18.76 2.85 -5.41
N PRO A 26 -20.01 2.97 -4.92
CA PRO A 26 -20.26 2.97 -3.49
C PRO A 26 -19.64 1.74 -2.84
N LEU A 27 -18.92 1.95 -1.73
CA LEU A 27 -18.25 0.87 -1.00
C LEU A 27 -19.17 -0.33 -0.71
N ALA A 28 -20.44 -0.07 -0.38
CA ALA A 28 -21.43 -1.10 -0.10
C ALA A 28 -21.66 -2.04 -1.29
N GLU A 29 -21.58 -1.53 -2.52
CA GLU A 29 -21.72 -2.33 -3.73
C GLU A 29 -20.49 -3.21 -3.97
N VAL A 30 -19.29 -2.69 -3.70
CA VAL A 30 -18.05 -3.48 -3.74
C VAL A 30 -18.11 -4.63 -2.72
N LEU A 31 -18.50 -4.34 -1.48
CA LEU A 31 -18.64 -5.34 -0.43
C LEU A 31 -19.71 -6.39 -0.76
N ARG A 32 -20.87 -5.96 -1.28
CA ARG A 32 -21.95 -6.87 -1.70
C ARG A 32 -21.50 -7.77 -2.85
N SER A 33 -20.77 -7.23 -3.82
CA SER A 33 -20.22 -8.00 -4.94
C SER A 33 -19.21 -9.06 -4.47
N LEU A 34 -18.29 -8.67 -3.58
CA LEU A 34 -17.31 -9.59 -3.00
C LEU A 34 -17.96 -10.69 -2.15
N ALA A 35 -19.00 -10.35 -1.38
CA ALA A 35 -19.76 -11.31 -0.58
C ALA A 35 -20.60 -12.27 -1.45
N GLY A 36 -21.18 -11.77 -2.54
CA GLY A 36 -21.97 -12.58 -3.48
C GLY A 36 -21.12 -13.45 -4.41
N HIS A 37 -19.88 -13.06 -4.70
CA HIS A 37 -19.00 -13.74 -5.63
C HIS A 37 -17.53 -13.81 -5.15
N PRO A 38 -17.25 -14.51 -4.02
CA PRO A 38 -15.91 -14.55 -3.43
C PRO A 38 -14.85 -15.15 -4.37
N LEU A 39 -15.25 -16.08 -5.24
CA LEU A 39 -14.37 -16.70 -6.25
C LEU A 39 -13.80 -15.69 -7.26
N GLN A 40 -14.41 -14.50 -7.41
CA GLN A 40 -13.90 -13.48 -8.31
C GLN A 40 -12.48 -13.03 -7.93
N ILE A 41 -12.13 -13.06 -6.64
CA ILE A 41 -10.79 -12.69 -6.15
C ILE A 41 -9.75 -13.68 -6.68
N ILE A 42 -10.09 -14.97 -6.77
CA ILE A 42 -9.21 -16.02 -7.30
C ILE A 42 -9.14 -15.93 -8.83
N THR A 43 -10.27 -15.75 -9.51
CA THR A 43 -10.28 -15.65 -10.98
C THR A 43 -9.61 -14.38 -11.50
N ARG A 44 -9.61 -13.30 -10.72
CA ARG A 44 -8.98 -12.01 -11.04
C ARG A 44 -7.66 -11.81 -10.30
N TRP A 45 -7.01 -12.92 -9.92
CA TRP A 45 -5.76 -12.92 -9.20
C TRP A 45 -4.72 -11.99 -9.87
N ASN A 46 -4.21 -11.04 -9.09
CA ASN A 46 -3.34 -9.99 -9.62
C ASN A 46 -1.89 -10.45 -9.66
N TRP A 47 -1.47 -10.98 -10.81
CA TRP A 47 -0.12 -11.51 -10.99
C TRP A 47 0.98 -10.45 -10.86
N LYS A 48 0.70 -9.17 -11.13
CA LYS A 48 1.69 -8.08 -10.98
C LYS A 48 1.98 -7.81 -9.51
N SER A 49 0.92 -7.69 -8.70
CA SER A 49 1.06 -7.57 -7.24
C SER A 49 1.68 -8.82 -6.62
N ALA A 50 1.35 -10.01 -7.14
CA ALA A 50 1.97 -11.27 -6.73
C ALA A 50 3.48 -11.26 -6.96
N LEU A 51 3.91 -10.92 -8.17
CA LEU A 51 5.32 -10.91 -8.56
C LEU A 51 6.12 -9.87 -7.77
N LEU A 52 5.63 -8.62 -7.72
CA LEU A 52 6.33 -7.56 -7.00
C LEU A 52 6.36 -7.82 -5.48
N GLY A 53 5.25 -8.30 -4.92
CA GLY A 53 5.16 -8.68 -3.52
C GLY A 53 6.13 -9.80 -3.16
N ALA A 54 6.19 -10.85 -4.00
CA ALA A 54 7.10 -11.97 -3.81
C ALA A 54 8.58 -11.55 -3.92
N ILE A 55 8.94 -10.73 -4.92
CA ILE A 55 10.33 -10.24 -5.08
C ILE A 55 10.76 -9.36 -3.90
N LEU A 56 9.94 -8.39 -3.50
CA LEU A 56 10.26 -7.49 -2.38
C LEU A 56 10.38 -8.23 -1.05
N ARG A 57 9.55 -9.26 -0.83
CA ARG A 57 9.65 -10.10 0.38
C ARG A 57 10.86 -11.03 0.30
N ALA A 58 11.11 -11.69 -0.83
CA ALA A 58 12.26 -12.56 -1.02
C ALA A 58 13.58 -11.81 -0.77
N SER A 59 13.72 -10.57 -1.27
CA SER A 59 14.91 -9.75 -1.03
C SER A 59 15.07 -9.35 0.44
N PHE A 60 13.97 -9.07 1.14
CA PHE A 60 14.00 -8.80 2.58
C PHE A 60 14.43 -10.03 3.38
N TYR A 61 13.84 -11.19 3.12
CA TYR A 61 14.23 -12.44 3.82
C TYR A 61 15.67 -12.83 3.52
N PHE A 62 16.11 -12.70 2.27
CA PHE A 62 17.50 -12.96 1.90
C PHE A 62 18.47 -12.06 2.68
N THR A 63 18.21 -10.76 2.76
CA THR A 63 19.10 -9.82 3.48
C THR A 63 19.09 -10.05 4.99
N VAL A 64 17.94 -10.35 5.59
CA VAL A 64 17.83 -10.65 7.03
C VAL A 64 18.57 -11.94 7.39
N TYR A 65 18.35 -13.04 6.65
CA TYR A 65 19.00 -14.32 6.94
C TYR A 65 20.50 -14.28 6.68
N GLN A 66 20.94 -13.57 5.65
CA GLN A 66 22.36 -13.35 5.39
C GLN A 66 23.01 -12.52 6.51
N ALA A 67 22.33 -11.48 7.01
CA ALA A 67 22.81 -10.69 8.15
C ALA A 67 22.89 -11.52 9.44
N SER A 68 22.02 -12.52 9.60
CA SER A 68 22.02 -13.47 10.71
C SER A 68 23.07 -14.59 10.60
N ARG A 69 23.87 -14.64 9.52
CA ARG A 69 24.91 -15.66 9.26
C ARG A 69 24.39 -17.10 9.23
N GLU A 70 23.15 -17.29 8.78
CA GLU A 70 22.55 -18.61 8.60
C GLU A 70 23.18 -19.38 7.41
N SER A 71 23.03 -20.70 7.41
CA SER A 71 23.52 -21.51 6.29
C SER A 71 22.77 -21.17 4.99
N LEU A 72 23.47 -21.22 3.85
CA LEU A 72 22.90 -20.84 2.56
C LEU A 72 21.70 -21.71 2.16
N ILE A 73 21.74 -23.01 2.51
CA ILE A 73 20.64 -23.95 2.24
C ILE A 73 19.38 -23.58 3.03
N VAL A 74 19.53 -23.24 4.32
CA VAL A 74 18.40 -22.79 5.16
C VAL A 74 17.83 -21.47 4.64
N THR A 75 18.70 -20.54 4.27
CA THR A 75 18.30 -19.24 3.69
C THR A 75 17.51 -19.42 2.39
N MET A 76 18.00 -20.24 1.45
CA MET A 76 17.32 -20.48 0.18
C MET A 76 16.00 -21.22 0.34
N THR A 77 15.92 -22.16 1.29
CA THR A 77 14.68 -22.87 1.61
C THR A 77 13.64 -21.89 2.17
N ALA A 78 14.02 -21.04 3.13
CA ALA A 78 13.15 -20.03 3.70
C ALA A 78 12.67 -19.03 2.63
N VAL A 79 13.57 -18.54 1.78
CA VAL A 79 13.22 -17.64 0.68
C VAL A 79 12.26 -18.30 -0.31
N LEU A 80 12.46 -19.57 -0.68
CA LEU A 80 11.61 -20.27 -1.64
C LEU A 80 10.19 -20.52 -1.10
N VAL A 81 10.10 -20.94 0.16
CA VAL A 81 8.80 -21.14 0.85
C VAL A 81 8.05 -19.82 0.93
N GLU A 82 8.72 -18.76 1.39
CA GLU A 82 8.10 -17.44 1.50
C GLU A 82 7.74 -16.89 0.13
N LEU A 83 8.60 -17.04 -0.88
CA LEU A 83 8.33 -16.60 -2.25
C LEU A 83 7.07 -17.29 -2.79
N SER A 84 6.96 -18.61 -2.63
CA SER A 84 5.80 -19.38 -3.10
C SER A 84 4.53 -18.96 -2.38
N PHE A 85 4.56 -18.94 -1.05
CA PHE A 85 3.43 -18.53 -0.22
C PHE A 85 2.99 -17.08 -0.52
N ARG A 86 3.95 -16.16 -0.64
CA ARG A 86 3.69 -14.74 -0.92
C ARG A 86 3.24 -14.50 -2.34
N PHE A 87 3.70 -15.27 -3.31
CA PHE A 87 3.21 -15.17 -4.67
C PHE A 87 1.70 -15.40 -4.69
N PHE A 88 1.22 -16.51 -4.13
CA PHE A 88 -0.21 -16.82 -4.10
C PHE A 88 -1.01 -15.79 -3.28
N THR A 89 -0.59 -15.53 -2.04
CA THR A 89 -1.34 -14.63 -1.13
C THR A 89 -1.32 -13.17 -1.58
N SER A 90 -0.22 -12.68 -2.17
CA SER A 90 -0.12 -11.29 -2.63
C SER A 90 -0.95 -11.04 -3.88
N GLY A 91 -1.16 -12.02 -4.76
CA GLY A 91 -2.05 -11.84 -5.90
C GLY A 91 -3.53 -11.87 -5.53
N VAL A 92 -3.93 -12.67 -4.52
CA VAL A 92 -5.27 -12.60 -3.91
C VAL A 92 -5.48 -11.24 -3.25
N SER A 93 -4.49 -10.79 -2.47
CA SER A 93 -4.50 -9.48 -1.82
C SER A 93 -4.58 -8.34 -2.83
N GLY A 94 -3.80 -8.41 -3.92
CA GLY A 94 -3.83 -7.44 -5.01
C GLY A 94 -5.15 -7.42 -5.75
N ALA A 95 -5.80 -8.57 -5.96
CA ALA A 95 -7.14 -8.64 -6.55
C ALA A 95 -8.22 -8.03 -5.64
N LEU A 96 -8.10 -8.25 -4.32
CA LEU A 96 -8.95 -7.59 -3.33
C LEU A 96 -8.77 -6.07 -3.39
N VAL A 97 -7.53 -5.58 -3.28
CA VAL A 97 -7.20 -4.15 -3.36
C VAL A 97 -7.71 -3.54 -4.67
N GLN A 98 -7.52 -4.24 -5.79
CA GLN A 98 -7.98 -3.80 -7.11
C GLN A 98 -9.49 -3.62 -7.15
N SER A 99 -10.26 -4.42 -6.40
CA SER A 99 -11.71 -4.29 -6.30
C SER A 99 -12.14 -3.01 -5.58
N PHE A 100 -11.30 -2.50 -4.67
CA PHE A 100 -11.54 -1.24 -3.96
C PHE A 100 -10.97 0.00 -4.68
N ARG A 101 -10.31 -0.15 -5.84
CA ARG A 101 -9.64 0.99 -6.50
C ARG A 101 -10.60 2.14 -6.83
N ARG A 102 -11.84 1.83 -7.20
CA ARG A 102 -12.87 2.85 -7.51
C ARG A 102 -13.86 3.09 -6.36
N ALA A 103 -13.62 2.52 -5.18
CA ALA A 103 -14.57 2.58 -4.06
C ALA A 103 -14.65 3.99 -3.44
N THR A 104 -15.87 4.42 -3.12
CA THR A 104 -16.14 5.67 -2.41
C THR A 104 -16.89 5.44 -1.08
N PRO A 105 -16.56 6.19 -0.02
CA PRO A 105 -15.51 7.23 0.06
C PRO A 105 -14.09 6.64 0.16
N ALA A 106 -13.11 7.37 -0.39
CA ALA A 106 -11.72 6.94 -0.51
C ALA A 106 -11.06 6.54 0.82
N TRP A 107 -11.26 7.34 1.87
CA TRP A 107 -10.65 7.11 3.18
C TRP A 107 -11.13 5.80 3.80
N LEU A 108 -12.40 5.43 3.57
CA LEU A 108 -13.00 4.22 4.12
C LEU A 108 -12.53 2.99 3.33
N ALA A 109 -12.39 3.11 2.01
CA ALA A 109 -11.77 2.07 1.18
C ALA A 109 -10.32 1.80 1.63
N ILE A 110 -9.54 2.85 1.87
CA ILE A 110 -8.18 2.74 2.43
C ILE A 110 -8.23 2.03 3.78
N LEU A 111 -9.10 2.46 4.70
CA LEU A 111 -9.22 1.85 6.03
C LEU A 111 -9.54 0.35 5.95
N ILE A 112 -10.53 -0.02 5.14
CA ILE A 112 -10.95 -1.42 4.98
C ILE A 112 -9.83 -2.25 4.37
N VAL A 113 -9.18 -1.78 3.32
CA VAL A 113 -8.07 -2.49 2.67
C VAL A 113 -6.88 -2.65 3.63
N SER A 114 -6.52 -1.59 4.36
CA SER A 114 -5.42 -1.60 5.34
C SER A 114 -5.66 -2.51 6.53
N VAL A 115 -6.92 -2.78 6.90
CA VAL A 115 -7.27 -3.69 8.00
C VAL A 115 -7.50 -5.12 7.51
N SER A 116 -8.25 -5.27 6.41
CA SER A 116 -8.62 -6.59 5.87
C SER A 116 -7.41 -7.38 5.36
N LEU A 117 -6.41 -6.73 4.77
CA LEU A 117 -5.23 -7.42 4.26
C LEU A 117 -4.34 -8.01 5.36
N PRO A 118 -3.94 -7.26 6.40
CA PRO A 118 -3.27 -7.86 7.54
C PRO A 118 -4.13 -8.94 8.20
N LEU A 119 -5.42 -8.69 8.41
CA LEU A 119 -6.30 -9.69 9.03
C LEU A 119 -6.32 -11.00 8.23
N PHE A 120 -6.46 -10.91 6.90
CA PHE A 120 -6.41 -12.08 6.02
C PHE A 120 -5.04 -12.75 6.04
N SER A 121 -3.95 -12.00 5.83
CA SER A 121 -2.59 -12.54 5.83
C SER A 121 -2.26 -13.25 7.14
N HIS A 122 -2.65 -12.68 8.27
CA HIS A 122 -2.37 -13.25 9.60
C HIS A 122 -3.30 -14.41 9.94
N THR A 123 -4.53 -14.42 9.43
CA THR A 123 -5.40 -15.60 9.55
C THR A 123 -4.78 -16.78 8.81
N VAL A 124 -4.29 -16.58 7.59
CA VAL A 124 -3.61 -17.62 6.81
C VAL A 124 -2.32 -18.07 7.50
N GLU A 125 -1.51 -17.12 7.97
CA GLU A 125 -0.28 -17.40 8.73
C GLU A 125 -0.56 -18.21 10.00
N PHE A 126 -1.57 -17.80 10.78
CA PHE A 126 -2.00 -18.52 11.99
C PHE A 126 -2.45 -19.95 11.67
N ILE A 127 -3.30 -20.15 10.65
CA ILE A 127 -3.76 -21.48 10.24
C ILE A 127 -2.58 -22.34 9.77
N THR A 128 -1.68 -21.77 8.98
CA THR A 128 -0.51 -22.48 8.46
C THR A 128 0.37 -22.96 9.61
N HIS A 129 0.62 -22.11 10.59
CA HIS A 129 1.41 -22.47 11.75
C HIS A 129 0.70 -23.42 12.69
N TYR A 130 -0.58 -23.22 12.96
CA TYR A 130 -1.38 -24.16 13.74
C TYR A 130 -1.35 -25.55 13.10
N SER A 131 -1.45 -25.61 11.77
CA SER A 131 -1.38 -26.88 11.02
C SER A 131 0.02 -27.49 11.08
N GLN A 132 1.08 -26.67 10.96
CA GLN A 132 2.46 -27.11 11.12
C GLN A 132 2.69 -27.74 12.50
N GLU A 133 2.27 -27.06 13.57
CA GLU A 133 2.46 -27.51 14.95
C GLU A 133 1.60 -28.74 15.26
N ARG A 134 0.36 -28.80 14.75
CA ARG A 134 -0.56 -29.88 15.05
C ARG A 134 -0.29 -31.16 14.27
N PHE A 135 0.12 -31.05 13.00
CA PHE A 135 0.20 -32.19 12.08
C PHE A 135 1.62 -32.47 11.57
N PHE A 136 2.51 -31.48 11.56
CA PHE A 136 3.84 -31.59 10.96
C PHE A 136 4.99 -31.30 11.94
N SER A 137 4.74 -31.30 13.25
CA SER A 137 5.74 -31.03 14.30
C SER A 137 6.96 -31.94 14.22
N ASN A 138 6.77 -33.17 13.73
CA ASN A 138 7.83 -34.17 13.61
C ASN A 138 8.74 -33.94 12.40
N VAL A 139 8.34 -33.09 11.45
CA VAL A 139 9.05 -32.82 10.18
C VAL A 139 9.60 -31.39 10.14
N PHE A 140 8.86 -30.42 10.70
CA PHE A 140 9.25 -29.02 10.74
C PHE A 140 9.26 -28.50 12.19
N PRO A 141 10.40 -28.57 12.90
CA PRO A 141 10.51 -28.05 14.27
C PRO A 141 10.13 -26.56 14.30
N ALA A 142 9.26 -26.19 15.23
CA ALA A 142 8.83 -24.81 15.41
C ALA A 142 9.92 -24.00 16.13
N SER A 143 10.11 -22.74 15.73
CA SER A 143 11.07 -21.83 16.39
C SER A 143 10.60 -21.44 17.79
N GLU A 144 11.43 -21.69 18.81
CA GLU A 144 11.14 -21.41 20.24
C GLU A 144 11.31 -19.91 20.64
N ASN A 145 11.72 -19.04 19.72
CA ASN A 145 12.12 -17.67 20.08
C ASN A 145 11.04 -16.60 19.91
N ASN A 146 11.02 -15.64 20.84
CA ASN A 146 10.24 -14.39 20.81
C ASN A 146 10.52 -13.49 19.58
N ALA A 147 11.53 -13.81 18.77
CA ALA A 147 11.82 -13.17 17.48
C ALA A 147 10.62 -13.25 16.52
N ARG A 148 9.81 -14.32 16.62
CA ARG A 148 8.60 -14.52 15.83
C ARG A 148 7.57 -13.40 16.05
N THR A 149 7.35 -12.98 17.30
CA THR A 149 6.41 -11.91 17.65
C THR A 149 6.88 -10.55 17.12
N TYR A 150 8.19 -10.29 17.09
CA TYR A 150 8.75 -9.07 16.50
C TYR A 150 8.66 -9.04 14.97
N ALA A 151 8.97 -10.16 14.30
CA ALA A 151 8.83 -10.30 12.85
C ALA A 151 7.35 -10.19 12.40
N PHE A 152 6.45 -10.84 13.15
CA PHE A 152 5.00 -10.73 13.00
C PHE A 152 4.55 -9.27 13.00
N THR A 153 5.04 -8.51 13.98
CA THR A 153 4.61 -7.13 14.19
C THR A 153 5.10 -6.15 13.12
N ILE A 154 6.37 -6.25 12.72
CA ILE A 154 6.92 -5.45 11.61
C ILE A 154 6.18 -5.79 10.30
N SER A 155 5.77 -7.05 10.14
CA SER A 155 5.03 -7.48 8.96
C SER A 155 3.62 -6.89 8.88
N VAL A 156 2.92 -6.67 10.00
CA VAL A 156 1.60 -6.01 10.04
C VAL A 156 1.70 -4.59 9.48
N LEU A 157 2.67 -3.81 10.01
CA LEU A 157 2.94 -2.43 9.59
C LEU A 157 3.29 -2.34 8.12
N PHE A 158 4.22 -3.18 7.70
CA PHE A 158 4.64 -3.25 6.31
C PHE A 158 3.47 -3.65 5.40
N SER A 159 2.61 -4.56 5.85
CA SER A 159 1.45 -5.01 5.08
C SER A 159 0.39 -3.92 4.98
N ALA A 160 0.12 -3.16 6.04
CA ALA A 160 -0.79 -2.02 6.01
C ALA A 160 -0.26 -0.92 5.08
N LEU A 161 1.01 -0.55 5.20
CA LEU A 161 1.65 0.45 4.32
C LEU A 161 1.65 -0.02 2.85
N SER A 162 1.99 -1.29 2.62
CA SER A 162 1.95 -1.91 1.29
C SER A 162 0.54 -1.95 0.71
N ALA A 163 -0.47 -2.23 1.53
CA ALA A 163 -1.87 -2.21 1.13
C ALA A 163 -2.33 -0.80 0.72
N MET A 164 -2.00 0.21 1.53
CA MET A 164 -2.26 1.63 1.21
C MET A 164 -1.60 2.04 -0.10
N PHE A 165 -0.32 1.71 -0.28
CA PHE A 165 0.42 2.05 -1.48
C PHE A 165 -0.10 1.29 -2.72
N ASN A 166 -0.43 0.00 -2.59
CA ASN A 166 -1.03 -0.77 -3.69
C ASN A 166 -2.37 -0.15 -4.11
N LEU A 167 -3.23 0.22 -3.15
CA LEU A 167 -4.49 0.89 -3.45
C LEU A 167 -4.22 2.24 -4.13
N PHE A 168 -3.27 3.02 -3.62
CA PHE A 168 -2.86 4.27 -4.24
C PHE A 168 -2.39 4.07 -5.69
N ALA A 169 -1.49 3.12 -5.94
CA ALA A 169 -0.98 2.82 -7.29
C ALA A 169 -2.10 2.37 -8.24
N MET A 170 -3.00 1.50 -7.78
CA MET A 170 -4.14 1.01 -8.56
C MET A 170 -5.16 2.10 -8.86
N ARG A 171 -5.29 3.11 -7.99
CA ARG A 171 -6.08 4.32 -8.25
C ARG A 171 -5.49 5.22 -9.32
N HIS A 172 -4.16 5.20 -9.48
CA HIS A 172 -3.44 5.88 -10.56
C HIS A 172 -3.29 5.03 -11.82
N GLY A 173 -4.02 3.91 -11.91
CA GLY A 173 -4.03 3.05 -13.10
C GLY A 173 -2.78 2.18 -13.26
N VAL A 174 -2.03 1.94 -12.18
CA VAL A 174 -0.79 1.14 -12.18
C VAL A 174 -1.03 -0.16 -11.41
N LEU A 175 -0.38 -1.26 -11.81
CA LEU A 175 -0.58 -2.61 -11.23
C LEU A 175 -1.96 -3.22 -11.48
N LEU A 176 -2.68 -2.75 -12.51
CA LEU A 176 -3.97 -3.32 -12.89
C LEU A 176 -3.80 -4.57 -13.74
N VAL A 177 -4.63 -5.59 -13.49
CA VAL A 177 -4.72 -6.84 -14.26
C VAL A 177 -6.18 -7.08 -14.66
N GLY A 178 -6.43 -7.42 -15.92
CA GLY A 178 -7.77 -7.73 -16.41
C GLY A 178 -8.75 -6.55 -16.40
N ALA A 179 -8.24 -5.31 -16.45
CA ALA A 179 -8.99 -4.07 -16.39
C ALA A 179 -9.30 -3.47 -17.78
N GLY A 180 -9.37 -4.31 -18.82
CA GLY A 180 -9.57 -3.84 -20.20
C GLY A 180 -8.46 -2.90 -20.66
N LYS A 181 -8.83 -1.75 -21.25
CA LYS A 181 -7.92 -0.72 -21.79
C LYS A 181 -6.98 -0.10 -20.74
N GLU A 182 -7.35 -0.14 -19.45
CA GLU A 182 -6.49 0.35 -18.36
C GLU A 182 -5.33 -0.60 -18.03
N THR A 183 -5.36 -1.84 -18.53
CA THR A 183 -4.32 -2.84 -18.28
C THR A 183 -3.07 -2.50 -19.09
N LYS A 184 -2.04 -1.98 -18.42
CA LYS A 184 -0.74 -1.66 -19.04
C LYS A 184 0.25 -2.82 -18.90
N SER A 185 1.38 -2.77 -19.60
CA SER A 185 2.47 -3.74 -19.41
C SER A 185 3.18 -3.51 -18.06
N LEU A 186 3.77 -4.56 -17.48
CA LEU A 186 4.52 -4.43 -16.22
C LEU A 186 5.67 -3.42 -16.34
N GLY A 187 6.36 -3.38 -17.48
CA GLY A 187 7.44 -2.40 -17.72
C GLY A 187 6.94 -0.96 -17.75
N SER A 188 5.74 -0.70 -18.29
CA SER A 188 5.13 0.63 -18.25
C SER A 188 4.75 1.03 -16.82
N ASP A 189 4.21 0.09 -16.05
CA ASP A 189 3.86 0.28 -14.65
C ASP A 189 5.10 0.57 -13.79
N LEU A 190 6.16 -0.23 -13.93
CA LEU A 190 7.42 -0.08 -13.17
C LEU A 190 8.07 1.30 -13.36
N LYS A 191 7.99 1.89 -14.56
CA LYS A 191 8.50 3.25 -14.83
C LYS A 191 7.76 4.33 -14.04
N LYS A 192 6.49 4.10 -13.69
CA LYS A 192 5.67 5.05 -12.93
C LYS A 192 5.82 4.90 -11.42
N ILE A 193 6.23 3.73 -10.93
CA ILE A 193 6.34 3.46 -9.49
C ILE A 193 7.22 4.49 -8.75
N PRO A 194 8.41 4.90 -9.23
CA PRO A 194 9.23 5.88 -8.52
C PRO A 194 8.52 7.22 -8.28
N LEU A 195 7.79 7.69 -9.31
CA LEU A 195 6.98 8.91 -9.20
C LEU A 195 5.83 8.72 -8.22
N LEU A 196 5.12 7.59 -8.29
CA LEU A 196 4.03 7.28 -7.35
C LEU A 196 4.51 7.15 -5.90
N VAL A 197 5.70 6.60 -5.66
CA VAL A 197 6.32 6.56 -4.33
C VAL A 197 6.58 7.98 -3.86
N PHE A 198 7.12 8.84 -4.72
CA PHE A 198 7.36 10.24 -4.38
C PHE A 198 6.05 10.97 -4.07
N GLU A 199 5.02 10.83 -4.89
CA GLU A 199 3.69 11.42 -4.65
C GLU A 199 3.08 10.91 -3.34
N PHE A 200 3.15 9.61 -3.09
CA PHE A 200 2.61 8.99 -1.88
C PHE A 200 3.29 9.52 -0.61
N VAL A 201 4.62 9.60 -0.59
CA VAL A 201 5.40 10.11 0.55
C VAL A 201 5.24 11.63 0.72
N THR A 202 4.99 12.35 -0.38
CA THR A 202 4.87 13.81 -0.38
C THR A 202 3.44 14.31 -0.14
N TYR A 203 2.45 13.42 -0.17
CA TYR A 203 1.04 13.76 0.02
C TYR A 203 0.77 14.49 1.34
N LEU A 204 1.27 13.96 2.47
CA LEU A 204 1.07 14.58 3.80
C LEU A 204 1.75 15.97 3.91
N PRO A 205 3.01 16.15 3.52
CA PRO A 205 3.63 17.47 3.40
C PRO A 205 2.82 18.48 2.61
N ILE A 206 2.36 18.12 1.41
CA ILE A 206 1.57 19.01 0.55
C ILE A 206 0.27 19.38 1.24
N LEU A 207 -0.40 18.42 1.88
CA LEU A 207 -1.64 18.67 2.62
C LEU A 207 -1.44 19.66 3.78
N ILE A 208 -0.36 19.50 4.54
CA ILE A 208 0.01 20.42 5.63
C ILE A 208 0.28 21.82 5.07
N LEU A 209 1.10 21.93 4.03
CA LEU A 209 1.43 23.23 3.41
C LEU A 209 0.20 23.91 2.80
N ARG A 210 -0.71 23.13 2.21
CA ARG A 210 -1.98 23.63 1.70
C ARG A 210 -2.83 24.22 2.82
N PHE A 211 -2.99 23.53 3.93
CA PHE A 211 -3.74 24.07 5.08
C PHE A 211 -3.08 25.31 5.67
N ILE A 212 -1.75 25.37 5.73
CA ILE A 212 -1.03 26.57 6.15
C ILE A 212 -1.30 27.73 5.18
N GLY A 213 -1.21 27.50 3.87
CA GLY A 213 -1.49 28.50 2.84
C GLY A 213 -2.93 29.01 2.83
N GLU A 214 -3.88 28.16 3.18
CA GLU A 214 -5.31 28.50 3.34
C GLU A 214 -5.63 29.16 4.70
N GLY A 215 -4.64 29.38 5.58
CA GLY A 215 -4.85 29.93 6.93
C GLY A 215 -5.48 28.95 7.94
N LYS A 216 -5.67 27.69 7.56
CA LYS A 216 -6.28 26.61 8.34
C LYS A 216 -5.27 25.93 9.28
N LEU A 217 -4.61 26.71 10.14
CA LEU A 217 -3.52 26.22 11.00
C LEU A 217 -3.93 25.07 11.93
N LEU A 218 -5.16 25.07 12.44
CA LEU A 218 -5.67 23.97 13.28
C LEU A 218 -5.75 22.64 12.52
N TYR A 219 -6.09 22.67 11.23
CA TYR A 219 -6.12 21.46 10.41
C TYR A 219 -4.71 20.96 10.08
N ALA A 220 -3.78 21.87 9.76
CA ALA A 220 -2.38 21.54 9.56
C ALA A 220 -1.77 20.89 10.82
N LEU A 221 -2.00 21.49 11.99
CA LEU A 221 -1.56 20.95 13.27
C LEU A 221 -2.24 19.61 13.57
N GLY A 222 -3.54 19.49 13.30
CA GLY A 222 -4.28 18.24 13.47
C GLY A 222 -3.71 17.08 12.65
N VAL A 223 -3.41 17.30 11.37
CA VAL A 223 -2.77 16.29 10.51
C VAL A 223 -1.37 15.93 11.03
N PHE A 224 -0.57 16.93 11.39
CA PHE A 224 0.79 16.71 11.90
C PHE A 224 0.79 15.91 13.21
N VAL A 225 -0.02 16.32 14.19
CA VAL A 225 -0.14 15.66 15.49
C VAL A 225 -0.70 14.25 15.33
N SER A 226 -1.79 14.09 14.59
CA SER A 226 -2.40 12.77 14.37
C SER A 226 -1.46 11.79 13.68
N PHE A 227 -0.64 12.23 12.73
CA PHE A 227 0.36 11.37 12.09
C PHE A 227 1.36 10.82 13.11
N GLY A 228 2.02 11.67 13.90
CA GLY A 228 3.01 11.21 14.87
C GLY A 228 2.39 10.39 16.01
N LEU A 229 1.19 10.76 16.48
CA LEU A 229 0.46 9.95 17.47
C LEU A 229 0.06 8.59 16.90
N ALA A 230 -0.39 8.51 15.64
CA ALA A 230 -0.72 7.25 15.01
C ALA A 230 0.53 6.37 14.89
N VAL A 231 1.62 6.89 14.31
CA VAL A 231 2.89 6.16 14.16
C VAL A 231 3.42 5.70 15.53
N GLY A 232 3.40 6.60 16.52
CA GLY A 232 3.87 6.31 17.87
C GLY A 232 3.01 5.31 18.61
N SER A 233 1.69 5.43 18.56
CA SER A 233 0.77 4.48 19.22
C SER A 233 0.88 3.10 18.59
N ILE A 234 0.97 3.06 17.26
CA ILE A 234 1.15 1.83 16.51
C ILE A 234 2.48 1.18 16.91
N LEU A 235 3.62 1.85 16.76
CA LEU A 235 4.94 1.29 17.07
C LEU A 235 5.16 1.01 18.58
N GLY A 236 4.63 1.87 19.44
CA GLY A 236 4.77 1.78 20.89
C GLY A 236 3.89 0.68 21.50
N GLY A 237 2.63 0.58 21.05
CA GLY A 237 1.76 -0.55 21.39
C GLY A 237 2.37 -1.87 20.92
N PHE A 238 2.92 -1.88 19.70
CA PHE A 238 3.59 -3.04 19.12
C PHE A 238 4.82 -3.54 19.86
N ARG A 239 5.57 -2.66 20.54
CA ARG A 239 6.71 -3.07 21.36
C ARG A 239 6.37 -3.35 22.82
N GLY A 240 5.10 -3.21 23.23
CA GLY A 240 4.67 -3.36 24.62
C GLY A 240 5.34 -2.36 25.57
N LYS A 241 5.92 -1.28 25.05
CA LYS A 241 6.67 -0.26 25.80
C LYS A 241 6.13 1.12 25.44
N TRP A 242 5.25 1.66 26.28
CA TRP A 242 4.68 2.98 26.08
C TRP A 242 5.72 4.11 26.02
N SER A 243 6.85 3.98 26.71
CA SER A 243 7.97 4.94 26.60
C SER A 243 8.52 5.05 25.17
N TRP A 244 8.45 3.98 24.38
CA TRP A 244 8.83 3.97 22.98
C TRP A 244 7.76 4.58 22.06
N ALA A 245 6.49 4.59 22.46
CA ALA A 245 5.44 5.25 21.70
C ALA A 245 5.77 6.74 21.52
N TRP A 246 6.25 7.36 22.60
CA TRP A 246 6.64 8.76 22.58
C TRP A 246 7.88 9.03 21.74
N THR A 247 8.94 8.22 21.88
CA THR A 247 10.18 8.42 21.10
C THR A 247 9.95 8.19 19.60
N THR A 248 9.13 7.21 19.23
CA THR A 248 8.76 6.97 17.83
C THR A 248 7.84 8.05 17.27
N ALA A 249 6.88 8.56 18.06
CA ALA A 249 6.07 9.73 17.67
C ALA A 249 6.95 10.97 17.42
N LEU A 250 7.89 11.27 18.32
CA LEU A 250 8.86 12.35 18.16
C LEU A 250 9.67 12.19 16.88
N GLY A 251 10.21 11.00 16.63
CA GLY A 251 10.94 10.71 15.39
C GLY A 251 10.09 10.92 14.14
N ALA A 252 8.84 10.46 14.16
CA ALA A 252 7.89 10.63 13.05
C ALA A 252 7.58 12.11 12.79
N TRP A 253 7.39 12.92 13.84
CA TRP A 253 7.18 14.37 13.72
C TRP A 253 8.40 15.08 13.16
N VAL A 254 9.60 14.76 13.62
CA VAL A 254 10.84 15.36 13.10
C VAL A 254 11.02 15.05 11.62
N LEU A 255 10.82 13.79 11.22
CA LEU A 255 10.90 13.37 9.82
C LEU A 255 9.84 14.06 8.96
N LEU A 256 8.59 14.11 9.42
CA LEU A 256 7.51 14.78 8.70
C LEU A 256 7.77 16.28 8.56
N LEU A 257 8.25 16.94 9.62
CA LEU A 257 8.59 18.36 9.60
C LEU A 257 9.74 18.63 8.62
N ALA A 258 10.84 17.89 8.72
CA ALA A 258 11.99 18.03 7.83
C ALA A 258 11.59 17.83 6.36
N TRP A 259 10.81 16.79 6.08
CA TRP A 259 10.31 16.53 4.73
C TRP A 259 9.36 17.64 4.24
N THR A 260 8.49 18.15 5.11
CA THR A 260 7.61 19.29 4.80
C THR A 260 8.39 20.55 4.45
N LEU A 261 9.48 20.83 5.15
CA LEU A 261 10.36 21.97 4.85
C LEU A 261 11.08 21.79 3.50
N ILE A 262 11.57 20.58 3.20
CA ILE A 262 12.20 20.27 1.91
C ILE A 262 11.21 20.49 0.76
N VAL A 263 9.98 19.98 0.90
CA VAL A 263 8.92 20.14 -0.10
C VAL A 263 8.55 21.61 -0.28
N ALA A 264 8.41 22.37 0.81
CA ALA A 264 8.15 23.81 0.76
C ALA A 264 9.26 24.58 0.03
N ALA A 265 10.52 24.26 0.32
CA ALA A 265 11.67 24.85 -0.37
C ALA A 265 11.66 24.52 -1.87
N GLY A 266 11.41 23.25 -2.23
CA GLY A 266 11.29 22.81 -3.62
C GLY A 266 10.17 23.54 -4.38
N MET A 267 8.98 23.63 -3.79
CA MET A 267 7.85 24.36 -4.39
C MET A 267 8.18 25.84 -4.60
N ARG A 268 8.86 26.48 -3.64
CA ARG A 268 9.27 27.89 -3.74
C ARG A 268 10.29 28.10 -4.87
N ILE A 269 11.27 27.20 -5.03
CA ILE A 269 12.25 27.26 -6.12
C ILE A 269 11.56 27.16 -7.49
N ILE A 270 10.61 26.24 -7.62
CA ILE A 270 9.84 26.07 -8.87
C ILE A 270 9.04 27.34 -9.19
N GLN A 271 8.37 27.93 -8.20
CA GLN A 271 7.62 29.18 -8.38
C GLN A 271 8.50 30.37 -8.77
N LEU A 272 9.73 30.45 -8.25
CA LEU A 272 10.68 31.50 -8.63
C LEU A 272 11.14 31.34 -10.09
N ARG A 273 11.41 30.10 -10.53
CA ARG A 273 11.76 29.82 -11.93
C ARG A 273 10.63 30.07 -12.92
N ALA A 274 9.38 29.90 -12.49
CA ALA A 274 8.22 30.18 -13.35
C ALA A 274 7.97 31.69 -13.56
N LYS A 275 8.58 32.56 -12.73
CA LYS A 275 8.45 34.02 -12.80
C LYS A 275 9.63 34.71 -13.49
N SER A 276 10.72 33.99 -13.75
CA SER A 276 11.92 34.46 -14.46
C SER A 276 11.85 34.09 -15.93
#